data_AF-A0A7W8J890-F1
#
_entry.id   AF-A0A7W8J890-F1
#
_cell.length_a   1.000
_cell.length_b   1.000
_cell.length_c   1.000
_cell.angle_alpha   90.00
_cell.angle_beta   90.00
_cell.angle_gamma   90.00
#
_symmetry.space_group_name_H-M   'P 1'
#
loop_
_entity.id
_entity.type
_entity.pdbx_description
1 polymer ?
#
loop_
_entity_poly.entity_id
_entity_poly.type
_entity_poly.pdbx_seq_one_letter_code
_entity_poly.pdbx_strand_id
1 'polypeptide(L)'
;MASSTFPTPYADSHSRTQVSTKTASVPWYIWCGALAVTSSSIGGAWDVSWHRSIGRDSFWTPAHMAIYACGVLAAIICGYLMLINTFGRSSRERAASVNVLGFRAPLGAFIAAWGGIAMITSAPFDNWWHAAYGLDVKIVSPPHTLLIFGIRGVGVGILFLILAAMNRCAVEGQQANEQTFKTLQRLLLYVGGLFIAGQMFFLIEYTWDVQLHSASAYIAMAIGLPVVFAMLSQASRYKWAATSAAMVYMIFAIAEILILPLFPAQPKLGPVFYPVTHMVPAKFPVLIFAPALALDLLWQRTRSWKPWMVALVSGFLFVSVLVIVEWPFATFLLSKASENRFFGTIYFDYNSRPDGLDRLRLFLHPDHGSVLFGGLLRAAIYGSIGTWIGLSFGRWMRSVQR
;
A
#
# COMPACT_ATOMS: atom_id res chain seq x y z
N MET A 1 28.78 12.74 86.31
CA MET A 1 28.87 11.99 85.04
C MET A 1 27.44 11.76 84.58
N ALA A 2 26.83 12.59 83.71
CA ALA A 2 26.86 12.46 82.24
C ALA A 2 26.72 10.99 81.80
N SER A 3 25.74 10.52 81.02
CA SER A 3 24.93 11.18 79.99
C SER A 3 23.82 10.26 79.48
N SER A 4 22.70 10.89 79.05
CA SER A 4 21.87 10.60 77.87
C SER A 4 21.24 9.22 77.65
N THR A 5 19.91 9.20 77.80
CA THR A 5 18.96 8.49 76.92
C THR A 5 19.11 8.93 75.45
N PHE A 6 19.12 7.98 74.52
CA PHE A 6 18.81 8.21 73.10
C PHE A 6 17.83 7.14 72.56
N PRO A 7 16.97 7.51 71.58
CA PRO A 7 15.80 6.74 71.16
C PRO A 7 16.06 5.82 69.94
N THR A 8 15.27 4.75 69.80
CA THR A 8 14.95 4.11 68.50
C THR A 8 14.25 5.12 67.58
N PRO A 9 14.28 5.07 66.22
CA PRO A 9 14.22 3.86 65.38
C PRO A 9 14.96 3.97 64.02
N TYR A 10 15.07 2.90 63.23
CA TYR A 10 14.87 2.95 61.76
C TYR A 10 14.76 1.52 61.24
N ALA A 11 13.53 1.12 60.94
CA ALA A 11 13.25 -0.03 60.09
C ALA A 11 13.64 0.36 58.66
N ASP A 12 14.59 -0.37 58.08
CA ASP A 12 14.92 -0.28 56.67
C ASP A 12 13.71 -0.70 55.83
N SER A 13 12.91 0.28 55.45
CA SER A 13 11.93 0.13 54.39
C SER A 13 12.68 -0.01 53.07
N HIS A 14 12.91 -1.25 52.64
CA HIS A 14 13.23 -1.54 51.25
C HIS A 14 12.06 -1.08 50.38
N SER A 15 12.10 0.19 49.96
CA SER A 15 11.31 0.70 48.86
C SER A 15 11.77 -0.04 47.60
N ARG A 16 11.11 -1.17 47.32
CA ARG A 16 11.04 -1.71 45.96
C ARG A 16 10.48 -0.58 45.12
N THR A 17 11.34 0.14 44.43
CA THR A 17 10.97 0.92 43.25
C THR A 17 10.35 -0.10 42.31
N GLN A 18 9.02 -0.23 42.35
CA GLN A 18 8.27 -0.80 41.25
C GLN A 18 8.55 0.13 40.08
N VAL A 19 9.59 -0.18 39.33
CA VAL A 19 9.73 0.28 37.96
C VAL A 19 8.47 -0.24 37.29
N SER A 20 7.47 0.63 37.17
CA SER A 20 6.29 0.41 36.35
C SER A 20 6.84 0.08 34.97
N THR A 21 6.93 -1.20 34.68
CA THR A 21 7.24 -1.73 33.38
C THR A 21 6.01 -1.38 32.56
N LYS A 22 5.98 -0.16 32.00
CA LYS A 22 5.00 0.22 31.00
C LYS A 22 5.05 -0.89 29.96
N THR A 23 4.02 -1.73 29.94
CA THR A 23 3.80 -2.71 28.88
C THR A 23 3.91 -1.96 27.56
N ALA A 24 4.91 -2.29 26.75
CA ALA A 24 5.16 -1.57 25.52
C ALA A 24 3.93 -1.75 24.61
N SER A 25 3.16 -0.69 24.39
CA SER A 25 2.02 -0.69 23.48
C SER A 25 2.43 -0.12 22.13
N VAL A 26 1.67 -0.45 21.08
CA VAL A 26 1.86 0.18 19.76
C VAL A 26 1.60 1.68 19.89
N PRO A 27 2.55 2.57 19.51
CA PRO A 27 2.35 4.00 19.56
C PRO A 27 1.11 4.46 18.78
N TRP A 28 0.36 5.40 19.35
CA TRP A 28 -0.89 5.89 18.75
C TRP A 28 -0.70 6.44 17.32
N TYR A 29 0.45 7.10 17.04
CA TYR A 29 0.74 7.66 15.74
C TYR A 29 0.90 6.60 14.64
N ILE A 30 1.23 5.35 15.00
CA ILE A 30 1.25 4.23 14.05
C ILE A 30 -0.17 3.82 13.66
N TRP A 31 -1.09 3.75 14.63
CA TRP A 31 -2.50 3.48 14.36
C TRP A 31 -3.12 4.60 13.51
N CYS A 32 -2.86 5.86 13.86
CA CYS A 32 -3.30 7.00 13.05
C CYS A 32 -2.69 6.97 11.64
N GLY A 33 -1.42 6.57 11.51
CA GLY A 33 -0.76 6.42 10.21
C GLY A 33 -1.39 5.33 9.35
N ALA A 34 -1.69 4.17 9.94
CA ALA A 34 -2.40 3.10 9.25
C ALA A 34 -3.79 3.58 8.80
N LEU A 35 -4.55 4.25 9.68
CA LEU A 35 -5.84 4.84 9.35
C LEU A 35 -5.75 5.87 8.21
N ALA A 36 -4.71 6.71 8.20
CA ALA A 36 -4.49 7.68 7.13
C ALA A 36 -4.33 7.00 5.76
N VAL A 37 -3.47 5.98 5.68
CA VAL A 37 -3.25 5.20 4.44
C VAL A 37 -4.51 4.44 4.01
N THR A 38 -5.26 3.89 4.97
CA THR A 38 -6.57 3.27 4.69
C THR A 38 -7.56 4.27 4.11
N SER A 39 -7.65 5.46 4.72
CA SER A 39 -8.57 6.52 4.30
C SER A 39 -8.30 6.97 2.86
N SER A 40 -7.03 7.19 2.49
CA SER A 40 -6.68 7.54 1.11
C SER A 40 -6.88 6.38 0.13
N SER A 41 -6.64 5.14 0.53
CA SER A 41 -6.87 3.97 -0.33
C SER A 41 -8.36 3.85 -0.66
N ILE A 42 -9.24 3.89 0.36
CA ILE A 42 -10.71 3.90 0.18
C ILE A 42 -11.14 5.12 -0.64
N GLY A 43 -10.61 6.29 -0.31
CA GLY A 43 -10.91 7.54 -0.99
C GLY A 43 -10.61 7.48 -2.48
N GLY A 44 -9.43 7.02 -2.88
CA GLY A 44 -9.04 6.93 -4.30
C GLY A 44 -9.88 5.91 -5.09
N ALA A 45 -10.21 4.77 -4.48
CA ALA A 45 -11.10 3.79 -5.12
C ALA A 45 -12.53 4.33 -5.27
N TRP A 46 -13.04 5.02 -4.24
CA TRP A 46 -14.34 5.67 -4.28
C TRP A 46 -14.38 6.80 -5.32
N ASP A 47 -13.30 7.57 -5.44
CA ASP A 47 -13.16 8.66 -6.40
C ASP A 47 -13.29 8.15 -7.85
N VAL A 48 -12.56 7.07 -8.18
CA VAL A 48 -12.69 6.41 -9.48
C VAL A 48 -14.10 5.87 -9.70
N SER A 49 -14.70 5.25 -8.69
CA SER A 49 -16.07 4.77 -8.80
C SER A 49 -17.07 5.91 -9.04
N TRP A 50 -16.87 7.05 -8.37
CA TRP A 50 -17.66 8.25 -8.54
C TRP A 50 -17.56 8.77 -9.98
N HIS A 51 -16.34 8.90 -10.51
CA HIS A 51 -16.12 9.31 -11.89
C HIS A 51 -16.71 8.34 -12.92
N ARG A 52 -16.71 7.03 -12.66
CA ARG A 52 -17.29 6.02 -13.55
C ARG A 52 -18.81 5.99 -13.54
N SER A 53 -19.44 6.59 -12.53
CA SER A 53 -20.89 6.50 -12.28
C SER A 53 -21.63 7.83 -12.45
N ILE A 54 -21.02 8.91 -12.00
CA ILE A 54 -21.63 10.25 -11.91
C ILE A 54 -20.96 11.22 -12.90
N GLY A 55 -19.65 11.16 -13.05
CA GLY A 55 -18.89 12.07 -13.92
C GLY A 55 -18.12 13.11 -13.11
N ARG A 56 -18.24 14.41 -13.46
CA ARG A 56 -17.42 15.48 -12.88
C ARG A 56 -17.65 15.68 -11.38
N ASP A 57 -16.56 15.96 -10.68
CA ASP A 57 -16.53 16.13 -9.23
C ASP A 57 -16.57 17.59 -8.80
N SER A 58 -17.16 17.82 -7.62
CA SER A 58 -16.91 19.05 -6.88
C SER A 58 -15.60 18.89 -6.09
N PHE A 59 -14.99 20.00 -5.68
CA PHE A 59 -13.80 19.94 -4.83
C PHE A 59 -14.05 19.20 -3.49
N TRP A 60 -15.31 19.09 -3.08
CA TRP A 60 -15.74 18.59 -1.76
C TRP A 60 -16.50 17.25 -1.83
N THR A 61 -16.15 16.35 -2.75
CA THR A 61 -16.77 15.01 -2.77
C THR A 61 -16.41 14.20 -1.51
N PRO A 62 -17.28 13.26 -1.09
CA PRO A 62 -16.96 12.34 0.01
C PRO A 62 -15.66 11.56 -0.22
N ALA A 63 -15.37 11.19 -1.46
CA ALA A 63 -14.12 10.54 -1.85
C ALA A 63 -12.90 11.45 -1.59
N HIS A 64 -12.97 12.71 -2.04
CA HIS A 64 -11.94 13.71 -1.73
C HIS A 64 -11.76 13.91 -0.22
N MET A 65 -12.83 13.93 0.57
CA MET A 65 -12.72 14.08 2.04
C MET A 65 -11.92 12.93 2.66
N ALA A 66 -12.11 11.70 2.18
CA ALA A 66 -11.33 10.55 2.64
C ALA A 66 -9.85 10.64 2.23
N ILE A 67 -9.55 11.18 1.04
CA ILE A 67 -8.17 11.46 0.61
C ILE A 67 -7.55 12.57 1.46
N TYR A 68 -8.26 13.67 1.69
CA TYR A 68 -7.78 14.80 2.50
C TYR A 68 -7.54 14.40 3.95
N ALA A 69 -8.37 13.51 4.52
CA ALA A 69 -8.15 12.97 5.86
C ALA A 69 -6.77 12.30 6.00
N CYS A 70 -6.27 11.64 4.95
CA CYS A 70 -4.91 11.11 4.93
C CYS A 70 -3.85 12.21 5.07
N GLY A 71 -3.97 13.29 4.28
CA GLY A 71 -3.06 14.43 4.34
C GLY A 71 -3.08 15.13 5.71
N VAL A 72 -4.27 15.35 6.27
CA VAL A 72 -4.45 15.97 7.60
C VAL A 72 -3.86 15.09 8.70
N LEU A 73 -4.15 13.78 8.71
CA LEU A 73 -3.60 12.86 9.70
C LEU A 73 -2.07 12.75 9.58
N ALA A 74 -1.53 12.72 8.36
CA ALA A 74 -0.09 12.76 8.14
C ALA A 74 0.53 14.04 8.71
N ALA A 75 -0.07 15.20 8.47
CA ALA A 75 0.40 16.47 9.03
C ALA A 75 0.38 16.48 10.56
N ILE A 76 -0.68 15.96 11.19
CA ILE A 76 -0.79 15.84 12.66
C ILE A 76 0.32 14.94 13.21
N ILE A 77 0.51 13.76 12.62
CA ILE A 77 1.54 12.79 13.05
C ILE A 77 2.94 13.40 12.92
N CYS A 78 3.25 13.97 11.76
CA CYS A 78 4.57 14.51 11.46
C CYS A 78 4.86 15.74 12.32
N GLY A 79 3.90 16.67 12.44
CA GLY A 79 4.02 17.83 13.31
C GLY A 79 4.24 17.44 14.77
N TYR A 80 3.46 16.50 15.29
CA TYR A 80 3.65 15.98 16.64
C TYR A 80 5.06 15.39 16.84
N LEU A 81 5.49 14.49 15.95
CA LEU A 81 6.79 13.83 16.05
C LEU A 81 7.95 14.83 15.93
N MET A 82 7.86 15.80 15.02
CA MET A 82 8.86 16.85 14.85
C MET A 82 8.96 17.74 16.08
N LEU A 83 7.83 18.20 16.63
CA LEU A 83 7.83 19.07 17.80
C LEU A 83 8.39 18.37 19.05
N ILE A 84 7.94 17.14 19.33
CA ILE A 84 8.38 16.42 20.55
C ILE A 84 9.85 16.01 20.47
N ASN A 85 10.37 15.61 19.30
CA ASN A 85 11.77 15.21 19.16
C ASN A 85 12.73 16.41 19.07
N THR A 86 12.26 17.55 18.57
CA THR A 86 13.06 18.79 18.49
C THR A 86 13.16 19.47 19.86
N PHE A 87 12.01 19.76 20.47
CA PHE A 87 11.92 20.56 21.68
C PHE A 87 11.86 19.74 22.97
N GLY A 88 11.57 18.44 22.89
CA GLY A 88 11.53 17.53 24.03
C GLY A 88 12.91 17.25 24.62
N ARG A 89 12.92 16.81 25.88
CA ARG A 89 14.15 16.55 26.66
C ARG A 89 14.65 15.10 26.60
N SER A 90 13.93 14.20 25.91
CA SER A 90 14.28 12.78 25.84
C SER A 90 15.53 12.54 24.99
N SER A 91 16.62 12.10 25.62
CA SER A 91 17.87 11.73 24.95
C SER A 91 17.69 10.52 24.02
N ARG A 92 16.84 9.57 24.43
CA ARG A 92 16.53 8.35 23.66
C ARG A 92 15.81 8.66 22.35
N GLU A 93 14.83 9.54 22.37
CA GLU A 93 14.08 9.93 21.17
C GLU A 93 14.96 10.74 20.21
N ARG A 94 15.78 11.66 20.77
CA ARG A 94 16.79 12.39 19.97
C ARG A 94 17.79 11.46 19.30
N ALA A 95 18.27 10.42 19.99
CA ALA A 95 19.17 9.42 19.41
C ALA A 95 18.49 8.55 18.34
N ALA A 96 17.16 8.49 18.33
CA ALA A 96 16.33 7.79 17.35
C ALA A 96 15.79 8.71 16.24
N SER A 97 16.31 9.94 16.11
CA SER A 97 15.85 10.94 15.15
C SER A 97 16.93 11.30 14.12
N VAL A 98 16.50 11.79 12.97
CA VAL A 98 17.34 12.49 11.99
C VAL A 98 17.07 13.99 12.06
N ASN A 99 18.07 14.81 11.73
CA ASN A 99 17.92 16.26 11.65
C ASN A 99 17.71 16.69 10.20
N VAL A 100 16.64 17.41 9.93
CA VAL A 100 16.35 18.00 8.62
C VAL A 100 15.86 19.43 8.85
N LEU A 101 16.55 20.40 8.25
CA LEU A 101 16.22 21.83 8.36
C LEU A 101 16.05 22.33 9.81
N GLY A 102 16.84 21.80 10.75
CA GLY A 102 16.80 22.18 12.17
C GLY A 102 15.77 21.40 13.01
N PHE A 103 14.80 20.73 12.39
CA PHE A 103 13.86 19.85 13.07
C PHE A 103 14.42 18.44 13.24
N ARG A 104 14.05 17.78 14.34
CA ARG A 104 14.38 16.38 14.64
C ARG A 104 13.12 15.54 14.63
N ALA A 105 13.12 14.44 13.90
CA ALA A 105 12.07 13.42 13.93
C ALA A 105 12.60 12.09 13.36
N PRO A 106 11.88 10.97 13.54
CA PRO A 106 12.17 9.74 12.81
C PRO A 106 12.11 9.95 11.29
N LEU A 107 12.93 9.23 10.51
CA LEU A 107 13.02 9.42 9.05
C LEU A 107 11.63 9.29 8.38
N GLY A 108 10.83 8.33 8.83
CA GLY A 108 9.48 8.10 8.31
C GLY A 108 8.56 9.31 8.45
N ALA A 109 8.73 10.13 9.48
CA ALA A 109 7.94 11.36 9.67
C ALA A 109 8.26 12.41 8.59
N PHE A 110 9.54 12.58 8.23
CA PHE A 110 9.90 13.52 7.15
C PHE A 110 9.41 13.05 5.78
N ILE A 111 9.51 11.76 5.48
CA ILE A 111 9.00 11.20 4.23
C ILE A 111 7.48 11.39 4.14
N ALA A 112 6.75 11.12 5.23
CA ALA A 112 5.31 11.33 5.27
C ALA A 112 4.92 12.82 5.18
N ALA A 113 5.70 13.72 5.79
CA ALA A 113 5.47 15.16 5.68
C ALA A 113 5.60 15.65 4.23
N TRP A 114 6.67 15.25 3.53
CA TRP A 114 6.84 15.57 2.11
C TRP A 114 5.75 14.96 1.23
N GLY A 115 5.33 13.73 1.52
CA GLY A 115 4.19 13.11 0.86
C GLY A 115 2.90 13.91 1.06
N GLY A 116 2.61 14.32 2.30
CA GLY A 116 1.45 15.16 2.62
C GLY A 116 1.48 16.52 1.93
N ILE A 117 2.66 17.17 1.83
CA ILE A 117 2.82 18.42 1.07
C ILE A 117 2.46 18.18 -0.40
N ALA A 118 2.98 17.11 -1.03
CA ALA A 118 2.66 16.78 -2.41
C ALA A 118 1.16 16.51 -2.63
N MET A 119 0.47 15.87 -1.66
CA MET A 119 -0.99 15.68 -1.72
C MET A 119 -1.76 17.00 -1.64
N ILE A 120 -1.33 17.93 -0.79
CA ILE A 120 -2.02 19.22 -0.64
C ILE A 120 -1.77 20.11 -1.88
N THR A 121 -0.58 20.06 -2.46
CA THR A 121 -0.24 20.84 -3.65
C THR A 121 -0.83 20.28 -4.94
N SER A 122 -1.14 18.98 -5.00
CA SER A 122 -1.75 18.39 -6.20
C SER A 122 -3.15 18.91 -6.48
N ALA A 123 -3.95 19.23 -5.46
CA ALA A 123 -5.32 19.71 -5.63
C ALA A 123 -5.43 21.09 -6.35
N PRO A 124 -4.70 22.15 -5.93
CA PRO A 124 -4.68 23.41 -6.69
C PRO A 124 -3.99 23.25 -8.05
N PHE A 125 -3.01 22.35 -8.17
CA PHE A 125 -2.37 22.06 -9.45
C PHE A 125 -3.34 21.40 -10.44
N ASP A 126 -4.19 20.49 -9.97
CA ASP A 126 -5.25 19.86 -10.74
C ASP A 126 -6.27 20.87 -11.27
N ASN A 127 -6.75 21.76 -10.39
CA ASN A 127 -7.65 22.85 -10.79
C ASN A 127 -7.03 23.75 -11.87
N TRP A 128 -5.75 24.12 -11.72
CA TRP A 128 -5.04 24.89 -12.74
C TRP A 128 -4.88 24.10 -14.05
N TRP A 129 -4.53 22.82 -13.96
CA TRP A 129 -4.35 21.94 -15.12
C TRP A 129 -5.63 21.87 -15.96
N HIS A 130 -6.78 21.68 -15.31
CA HIS A 130 -8.07 21.67 -15.99
C HIS A 130 -8.44 23.02 -16.61
N ALA A 131 -8.09 24.13 -15.95
CA ALA A 131 -8.31 25.46 -16.49
C ALA A 131 -7.43 25.74 -17.73
N ALA A 132 -6.21 25.19 -17.77
CA ALA A 132 -5.25 25.42 -18.84
C ALA A 132 -5.42 24.47 -20.05
N TYR A 133 -5.68 23.19 -19.80
CA TYR A 133 -5.64 22.12 -20.82
C TYR A 133 -6.98 21.42 -21.06
N GLY A 134 -8.02 21.75 -20.29
CA GLY A 134 -9.34 21.13 -20.39
C GLY A 134 -9.51 19.89 -19.48
N LEU A 135 -10.61 19.17 -19.68
CA LEU A 135 -10.96 18.01 -18.85
C LEU A 135 -10.00 16.84 -19.12
N ASP A 136 -9.24 16.47 -18.11
CA ASP A 136 -8.37 15.30 -18.10
C ASP A 136 -9.06 14.17 -17.33
N VAL A 137 -9.17 13.00 -17.95
CA VAL A 137 -9.80 11.80 -17.37
C VAL A 137 -8.80 10.66 -17.23
N LYS A 138 -7.52 10.91 -17.52
CA LYS A 138 -6.46 9.91 -17.37
C LYS A 138 -6.02 9.84 -15.91
N ILE A 139 -5.85 8.61 -15.43
CA ILE A 139 -5.35 8.35 -14.09
C ILE A 139 -3.89 8.80 -13.99
N VAL A 140 -3.11 8.67 -15.07
CA VAL A 140 -1.71 9.09 -15.12
C VAL A 140 -1.55 10.48 -15.77
N SER A 141 -2.27 11.48 -15.25
CA SER A 141 -2.02 12.90 -15.56
C SER A 141 -0.94 13.48 -14.62
N PRO A 142 -0.29 14.61 -14.96
CA PRO A 142 0.67 15.25 -14.06
C PRO A 142 0.11 15.55 -12.64
N PRO A 143 -1.08 16.17 -12.46
CA PRO A 143 -1.62 16.41 -11.12
C PRO A 143 -1.99 15.12 -10.38
N HIS A 144 -2.62 14.15 -11.05
CA HIS A 144 -2.95 12.86 -10.43
C HIS A 144 -1.69 12.08 -10.04
N THR A 145 -0.64 12.13 -10.86
CA THR A 145 0.65 11.48 -10.56
C THR A 145 1.31 12.11 -9.33
N LEU A 146 1.24 13.44 -9.17
CA LEU A 146 1.73 14.12 -7.97
C LEU A 146 0.93 13.68 -6.73
N LEU A 147 -0.40 13.61 -6.82
CA LEU A 147 -1.25 13.11 -5.73
C LEU A 147 -0.88 11.67 -5.35
N ILE A 148 -0.77 10.78 -6.35
CA ILE A 148 -0.41 9.37 -6.16
C ILE A 148 0.95 9.26 -5.47
N PHE A 149 1.98 9.99 -5.94
CA PHE A 149 3.28 10.01 -5.28
C PHE A 149 3.23 10.60 -3.87
N GLY A 150 2.37 11.59 -3.63
CA GLY A 150 2.13 12.11 -2.29
C GLY A 150 1.58 11.04 -1.34
N ILE A 151 0.53 10.32 -1.76
CA ILE A 151 -0.06 9.20 -1.02
C ILE A 151 0.99 8.10 -0.80
N ARG A 152 1.85 7.82 -1.80
CA ARG A 152 2.97 6.87 -1.64
C ARG A 152 3.99 7.35 -0.63
N GLY A 153 4.35 8.63 -0.64
CA GLY A 153 5.26 9.23 0.33
C GLY A 153 4.74 9.05 1.75
N VAL A 154 3.46 9.35 1.98
CA VAL A 154 2.81 9.09 3.28
C VAL A 154 2.89 7.60 3.64
N GLY A 155 2.48 6.71 2.73
CA GLY A 155 2.51 5.26 2.97
C GLY A 155 3.90 4.73 3.31
N VAL A 156 4.93 5.14 2.56
CA VAL A 156 6.33 4.77 2.84
C VAL A 156 6.76 5.32 4.19
N GLY A 157 6.47 6.58 4.49
CA GLY A 157 6.79 7.18 5.79
C GLY A 157 6.20 6.39 6.96
N ILE A 158 4.92 5.99 6.85
CA ILE A 158 4.26 5.15 7.86
C ILE A 158 4.88 3.75 7.96
N LEU A 159 5.22 3.10 6.83
CA LEU A 159 5.93 1.82 6.84
C LEU A 159 7.28 1.92 7.57
N PHE A 160 8.02 3.00 7.38
CA PHE A 160 9.27 3.26 8.10
C PHE A 160 9.05 3.47 9.61
N LEU A 161 7.99 4.18 10.02
CA LEU A 161 7.64 4.34 11.44
C LEU A 161 7.31 3.00 12.10
N ILE A 162 6.52 2.15 11.41
CA ILE A 162 6.20 0.80 11.88
C ILE A 162 7.47 -0.04 12.01
N LEU A 163 8.31 -0.05 10.97
CA LEU A 163 9.55 -0.80 10.91
C LEU A 163 10.54 -0.39 12.01
N ALA A 164 10.72 0.91 12.24
CA ALA A 164 11.57 1.42 13.30
C ALA A 164 11.06 0.97 14.69
N ALA A 165 9.73 0.99 14.91
CA ALA A 165 9.14 0.45 16.13
C ALA A 165 9.34 -1.06 16.27
N MET A 166 9.19 -1.84 15.19
CA MET A 166 9.45 -3.28 15.19
C MET A 166 10.90 -3.61 15.53
N ASN A 167 11.85 -2.90 14.91
CA ASN A 167 13.27 -3.14 15.11
C ASN A 167 13.72 -2.78 16.53
N ARG A 168 13.16 -1.73 17.15
CA ARG A 168 13.37 -1.43 18.58
C ARG A 168 12.82 -2.52 19.50
N CYS A 169 11.59 -2.99 19.25
CA CYS A 169 10.99 -4.10 20.01
C CYS A 169 11.85 -5.38 19.96
N ALA A 170 12.49 -5.64 18.81
CA ALA A 170 13.35 -6.81 18.65
C ALA A 170 14.68 -6.72 19.43
N VAL A 171 15.18 -5.52 19.73
CA VAL A 171 16.42 -5.30 20.48
C VAL A 171 16.18 -5.32 21.99
N GLU A 172 15.03 -4.85 22.45
CA GLU A 172 14.72 -4.62 23.88
C GLU A 172 14.32 -5.89 24.68
N GLY A 173 14.42 -7.09 24.08
CA GLY A 173 14.15 -8.38 24.74
C GLY A 173 12.82 -9.04 24.33
N GLN A 174 12.84 -10.35 24.06
CA GLN A 174 11.77 -11.08 23.35
C GLN A 174 10.47 -11.30 24.14
N GLN A 175 10.51 -11.52 25.46
CA GLN A 175 9.33 -11.99 26.20
C GLN A 175 8.32 -10.89 26.56
N ALA A 176 8.76 -9.65 26.84
CA ALA A 176 7.85 -8.57 27.25
C ALA A 176 7.11 -7.93 26.06
N ASN A 177 7.61 -8.07 24.83
CA ASN A 177 7.19 -7.28 23.68
C ASN A 177 6.70 -8.11 22.47
N GLU A 178 6.54 -9.44 22.61
CA GLU A 178 6.17 -10.32 21.49
C GLU A 178 4.83 -9.94 20.86
N GLN A 179 3.82 -9.63 21.69
CA GLN A 179 2.49 -9.24 21.21
C GLN A 179 2.52 -7.93 20.43
N THR A 180 3.31 -6.96 20.89
CA THR A 180 3.49 -5.66 20.23
C THR A 180 4.24 -5.82 18.92
N PHE A 181 5.28 -6.65 18.88
CA PHE A 181 5.97 -7.00 17.63
C PHE A 181 5.01 -7.66 16.62
N LYS A 182 4.21 -8.64 17.05
CA LYS A 182 3.20 -9.30 16.19
C LYS A 182 2.16 -8.31 15.67
N THR A 183 1.73 -7.35 16.50
CA THR A 183 0.76 -6.33 16.10
C THR A 183 1.36 -5.38 15.06
N LEU A 184 2.58 -4.89 15.29
CA LEU A 184 3.32 -4.07 14.33
C LEU A 184 3.60 -4.83 13.02
N GLN A 185 3.93 -6.13 13.08
CA GLN A 185 4.12 -6.97 11.91
C GLN A 185 2.83 -7.07 11.09
N ARG A 186 1.67 -7.26 11.73
CA ARG A 186 0.36 -7.26 11.04
C ARG A 186 0.07 -5.90 10.41
N LEU A 187 0.35 -4.80 11.12
CA LEU A 187 0.18 -3.45 10.58
C LEU A 187 1.10 -3.18 9.39
N LEU A 188 2.36 -3.64 9.43
CA LEU A 188 3.29 -3.53 8.31
C LEU A 188 2.76 -4.26 7.08
N LEU A 189 2.25 -5.48 7.24
CA LEU A 189 1.68 -6.28 6.15
C LEU A 189 0.36 -5.70 5.64
N TYR A 190 -0.46 -5.13 6.51
CA TYR A 190 -1.69 -4.44 6.15
C TYR A 190 -1.41 -3.18 5.31
N VAL A 191 -0.57 -2.27 5.82
CA VAL A 191 -0.18 -1.05 5.09
C VAL A 191 0.60 -1.41 3.82
N GLY A 192 1.44 -2.46 3.85
CA GLY A 192 2.13 -2.98 2.68
C GLY A 192 1.18 -3.57 1.63
N GLY A 193 0.07 -4.19 2.06
CA GLY A 193 -0.99 -4.66 1.19
C GLY A 193 -1.79 -3.53 0.55
N LEU A 194 -2.08 -2.46 1.30
CA LEU A 194 -2.65 -1.22 0.74
C LEU A 194 -1.68 -0.56 -0.24
N PHE A 195 -0.38 -0.62 0.02
CA PHE A 195 0.64 -0.16 -0.93
C PHE A 195 0.61 -1.01 -2.22
N ILE A 196 0.41 -2.32 -2.14
CA ILE A 196 0.19 -3.16 -3.32
C ILE A 196 -1.11 -2.77 -4.03
N ALA A 197 -2.19 -2.51 -3.30
CA ALA A 197 -3.45 -2.06 -3.89
C ALA A 197 -3.29 -0.76 -4.68
N GLY A 198 -2.62 0.24 -4.10
CA GLY A 198 -2.27 1.45 -4.83
C GLY A 198 -1.36 1.19 -6.04
N GLN A 199 -0.54 0.11 -6.03
CA GLN A 199 0.32 -0.23 -7.16
C GLN A 199 -0.50 -0.80 -8.29
N MET A 200 -1.42 -1.70 -7.99
CA MET A 200 -2.36 -2.22 -8.96
C MET A 200 -3.27 -1.13 -9.51
N PHE A 201 -3.70 -0.19 -8.66
CA PHE A 201 -4.44 0.99 -9.09
C PHE A 201 -3.66 1.83 -10.12
N PHE A 202 -2.38 2.10 -9.87
CA PHE A 202 -1.52 2.82 -10.83
C PHE A 202 -1.32 2.04 -12.15
N LEU A 203 -1.44 0.72 -12.13
CA LEU A 203 -1.27 -0.16 -13.29
C LEU A 203 -2.59 -0.48 -14.00
N ILE A 204 -3.72 0.12 -13.59
CA ILE A 204 -5.04 -0.26 -14.10
C ILE A 204 -5.18 -0.06 -15.62
N GLU A 205 -4.50 0.95 -16.18
CA GLU A 205 -4.47 1.20 -17.63
C GLU A 205 -3.86 0.05 -18.43
N TYR A 206 -3.02 -0.79 -17.80
CA TYR A 206 -2.43 -1.99 -18.42
C TYR A 206 -3.11 -3.29 -17.98
N THR A 207 -3.74 -3.28 -16.80
CA THR A 207 -4.30 -4.46 -16.15
C THR A 207 -5.82 -4.53 -16.25
N TRP A 208 -6.40 -3.76 -17.16
CA TRP A 208 -7.80 -3.90 -17.52
C TRP A 208 -8.04 -5.28 -18.14
N ASP A 209 -9.19 -5.89 -17.87
CA ASP A 209 -9.54 -7.26 -18.28
C ASP A 209 -9.31 -7.53 -19.77
N VAL A 210 -9.68 -6.58 -20.63
CA VAL A 210 -9.47 -6.64 -22.09
C VAL A 210 -8.00 -6.62 -22.52
N GLN A 211 -7.06 -6.25 -21.66
CA GLN A 211 -5.61 -6.15 -21.97
C GLN A 211 -4.78 -7.30 -21.37
N LEU A 212 -5.37 -8.20 -20.57
CA LEU A 212 -4.63 -9.25 -19.87
C LEU A 212 -4.09 -10.37 -20.79
N HIS A 213 -4.46 -10.37 -22.07
CA HIS A 213 -3.83 -11.19 -23.13
C HIS A 213 -2.72 -10.43 -23.87
N SER A 214 -2.08 -9.45 -23.22
CA SER A 214 -0.92 -8.73 -23.76
C SER A 214 0.28 -8.85 -22.83
N ALA A 215 1.49 -8.85 -23.40
CA ALA A 215 2.71 -8.94 -22.60
C ALA A 215 2.98 -7.68 -21.76
N SER A 216 2.46 -6.52 -22.19
CA SER A 216 2.64 -5.24 -21.50
C SER A 216 2.07 -5.28 -20.08
N ALA A 217 0.93 -5.93 -19.86
CA ALA A 217 0.34 -6.12 -18.53
C ALA A 217 1.30 -6.84 -17.57
N TYR A 218 1.89 -7.96 -18.02
CA TYR A 218 2.83 -8.75 -17.21
C TYR A 218 4.15 -8.02 -16.98
N ILE A 219 4.65 -7.28 -17.98
CA ILE A 219 5.84 -6.42 -17.83
C ILE A 219 5.58 -5.35 -16.76
N ALA A 220 4.46 -4.64 -16.85
CA ALA A 220 4.11 -3.56 -15.94
C ALA A 220 4.01 -4.06 -14.49
N MET A 221 3.37 -5.21 -14.28
CA MET A 221 3.29 -5.86 -12.98
C MET A 221 4.66 -6.34 -12.46
N ALA A 222 5.49 -6.94 -13.32
CA ALA A 222 6.78 -7.50 -12.94
C ALA A 222 7.84 -6.45 -12.56
N ILE A 223 7.70 -5.20 -13.01
CA ILE A 223 8.59 -4.10 -12.62
C ILE A 223 8.41 -3.73 -11.15
N GLY A 224 7.16 -3.64 -10.68
CA GLY A 224 6.85 -3.12 -9.33
C GLY A 224 6.62 -4.20 -8.27
N LEU A 225 5.76 -5.18 -8.56
CA LEU A 225 5.25 -6.10 -7.53
C LEU A 225 6.34 -6.97 -6.88
N PRO A 226 7.28 -7.58 -7.63
CA PRO A 226 8.34 -8.41 -7.03
C PRO A 226 9.24 -7.63 -6.07
N VAL A 227 9.48 -6.33 -6.32
CA VAL A 227 10.20 -5.44 -5.39
C VAL A 227 9.48 -5.37 -4.05
N VAL A 228 8.18 -5.04 -4.09
CA VAL A 228 7.38 -4.84 -2.89
C VAL A 228 7.21 -6.15 -2.11
N PHE A 229 6.93 -7.26 -2.79
CA PHE A 229 6.81 -8.57 -2.15
C PHE A 229 8.10 -9.00 -1.45
N ALA A 230 9.25 -8.89 -2.14
CA ALA A 230 10.53 -9.24 -1.57
C ALA A 230 10.92 -8.32 -0.40
N MET A 231 10.65 -7.02 -0.54
CA MET A 231 10.87 -6.03 0.51
C MET A 231 10.04 -6.36 1.76
N LEU A 232 8.73 -6.59 1.63
CA LEU A 232 7.85 -6.92 2.75
C LEU A 232 8.21 -8.26 3.40
N SER A 233 8.60 -9.26 2.61
CA SER A 233 9.10 -10.54 3.11
C SER A 233 10.32 -10.38 3.99
N GLN A 234 11.30 -9.58 3.55
CA GLN A 234 12.47 -9.33 4.37
C GLN A 234 12.13 -8.44 5.58
N ALA A 235 11.45 -7.30 5.39
CA ALA A 235 11.19 -6.33 6.45
C ALA A 235 10.30 -6.89 7.58
N SER A 236 9.22 -7.60 7.23
CA SER A 236 8.26 -8.13 8.21
C SER A 236 8.81 -9.29 9.02
N ARG A 237 9.80 -10.04 8.50
CA ARG A 237 10.29 -11.31 9.07
C ARG A 237 9.19 -12.37 9.18
N TYR A 238 8.13 -12.25 8.38
CA TYR A 238 7.01 -13.20 8.34
C TYR A 238 7.13 -14.12 7.12
N LYS A 239 6.91 -15.42 7.32
CA LYS A 239 7.09 -16.44 6.27
C LYS A 239 6.05 -16.38 5.14
N TRP A 240 4.91 -15.75 5.38
CA TRP A 240 3.80 -15.58 4.43
C TRP A 240 3.54 -14.10 4.11
N ALA A 241 4.60 -13.29 4.11
CA ALA A 241 4.48 -11.85 3.99
C ALA A 241 3.90 -11.41 2.64
N ALA A 242 4.43 -11.94 1.53
CA ALA A 242 3.95 -11.57 0.21
C ALA A 242 2.49 -11.99 0.03
N THR A 243 2.17 -13.23 0.44
CA THR A 243 0.81 -13.78 0.39
C THR A 243 -0.16 -12.93 1.21
N SER A 244 0.23 -12.58 2.44
CA SER A 244 -0.64 -11.79 3.33
C SER A 244 -0.90 -10.39 2.78
N ALA A 245 0.11 -9.74 2.21
CA ALA A 245 -0.04 -8.42 1.61
C ALA A 245 -0.87 -8.47 0.31
N ALA A 246 -0.69 -9.51 -0.52
CA ALA A 246 -1.52 -9.75 -1.68
C ALA A 246 -2.98 -10.01 -1.30
N MET A 247 -3.24 -10.74 -0.21
CA MET A 247 -4.59 -10.98 0.29
C MET A 247 -5.28 -9.70 0.76
N VAL A 248 -4.56 -8.76 1.37
CA VAL A 248 -5.12 -7.45 1.73
C VAL A 248 -5.57 -6.70 0.48
N TYR A 249 -4.78 -6.71 -0.60
CA TYR A 249 -5.21 -6.17 -1.89
C TYR A 249 -6.46 -6.86 -2.44
N MET A 250 -6.48 -8.20 -2.46
CA MET A 250 -7.62 -8.97 -2.97
C MET A 250 -8.90 -8.66 -2.19
N ILE A 251 -8.82 -8.65 -0.85
CA ILE A 251 -9.95 -8.34 0.03
C ILE A 251 -10.41 -6.90 -0.20
N PHE A 252 -9.48 -5.95 -0.31
CA PHE A 252 -9.79 -4.55 -0.55
C PHE A 252 -10.55 -4.35 -1.87
N ALA A 253 -10.03 -4.88 -2.98
CA ALA A 253 -10.67 -4.76 -4.30
C ALA A 253 -12.01 -5.53 -4.39
N ILE A 254 -12.11 -6.72 -3.80
CA ILE A 254 -13.39 -7.46 -3.76
C ILE A 254 -14.41 -6.72 -2.88
N ALA A 255 -13.98 -6.13 -1.76
CA ALA A 255 -14.87 -5.35 -0.91
C ALA A 255 -15.45 -4.15 -1.68
N GLU A 256 -14.67 -3.46 -2.50
CA GLU A 256 -15.18 -2.40 -3.38
C GLU A 256 -16.29 -2.89 -4.31
N ILE A 257 -16.08 -4.03 -4.97
CA ILE A 257 -17.06 -4.65 -5.88
C ILE A 257 -18.35 -5.01 -5.16
N LEU A 258 -18.25 -5.45 -3.90
CA LEU A 258 -19.42 -5.87 -3.13
C LEU A 258 -20.13 -4.71 -2.43
N ILE A 259 -19.41 -3.64 -2.07
CA ILE A 259 -19.92 -2.54 -1.25
C ILE A 259 -20.38 -1.36 -2.12
N LEU A 260 -19.58 -0.90 -3.09
CA LEU A 260 -19.88 0.33 -3.83
C LEU A 260 -21.24 0.25 -4.57
N PRO A 261 -21.60 -0.84 -5.26
CA PRO A 261 -22.90 -0.94 -5.93
C PRO A 261 -24.13 -0.85 -5.01
N LEU A 262 -23.96 -0.89 -3.68
CA LEU A 262 -25.04 -0.65 -2.73
C LEU A 262 -25.51 0.81 -2.69
N PHE A 263 -24.68 1.73 -3.18
CA PHE A 263 -24.97 3.16 -3.16
C PHE A 263 -25.54 3.62 -4.51
N PRO A 264 -26.67 4.35 -4.52
CA PRO A 264 -27.26 4.86 -5.75
C PRO A 264 -26.36 5.94 -6.36
N ALA A 265 -26.27 5.95 -7.69
CA ALA A 265 -25.53 6.94 -8.46
C ALA A 265 -26.20 7.14 -9.82
N GLN A 266 -26.13 8.36 -10.36
CA GLN A 266 -26.67 8.66 -11.68
C GLN A 266 -25.70 9.57 -12.44
N PRO A 267 -25.51 9.35 -13.75
CA PRO A 267 -24.66 10.20 -14.57
C PRO A 267 -25.16 11.65 -14.59
N LYS A 268 -24.26 12.57 -14.31
CA LYS A 268 -24.47 14.03 -14.41
C LYS A 268 -23.63 14.65 -15.54
N LEU A 269 -22.83 13.85 -16.22
CA LEU A 269 -21.99 14.24 -17.34
C LEU A 269 -22.26 13.32 -18.55
N GLY A 270 -22.40 13.91 -19.73
CA GLY A 270 -22.56 13.18 -20.98
C GLY A 270 -21.23 12.99 -21.75
N PRO A 271 -21.23 12.17 -22.82
CA PRO A 271 -22.34 11.36 -23.30
C PRO A 271 -22.59 10.13 -22.43
N VAL A 272 -23.86 9.77 -22.23
CA VAL A 272 -24.28 8.57 -21.49
C VAL A 272 -24.68 7.51 -22.50
N PHE A 273 -23.89 6.45 -22.62
CA PHE A 273 -24.13 5.30 -23.49
C PHE A 273 -24.66 4.09 -22.73
N TYR A 274 -24.42 4.03 -21.43
CA TYR A 274 -24.92 2.97 -20.56
C TYR A 274 -25.67 3.57 -19.35
N PRO A 275 -26.91 3.14 -19.07
CA PRO A 275 -27.65 3.63 -17.92
C PRO A 275 -27.02 3.10 -16.62
N VAL A 276 -26.52 4.02 -15.80
CA VAL A 276 -25.97 3.72 -14.47
C VAL A 276 -26.95 4.21 -13.40
N THR A 277 -27.25 3.35 -12.43
CA THR A 277 -28.16 3.64 -11.29
C THR A 277 -27.50 3.46 -9.93
N HIS A 278 -26.25 2.98 -9.89
CA HIS A 278 -25.49 2.66 -8.69
C HIS A 278 -24.01 2.97 -8.93
N MET A 279 -23.21 3.06 -7.87
CA MET A 279 -21.77 3.23 -8.01
C MET A 279 -21.13 2.01 -8.71
N VAL A 280 -20.41 2.28 -9.79
CA VAL A 280 -19.66 1.34 -10.63
C VAL A 280 -18.31 1.07 -9.96
N PRO A 281 -18.04 -0.15 -9.48
CA PRO A 281 -16.80 -0.47 -8.79
C PRO A 281 -15.66 -0.75 -9.77
N ALA A 282 -14.43 -0.87 -9.27
CA ALA A 282 -13.30 -1.40 -10.02
C ALA A 282 -13.59 -2.79 -10.64
N LYS A 283 -12.84 -3.17 -11.68
CA LYS A 283 -12.89 -4.53 -12.23
C LYS A 283 -12.31 -5.54 -11.23
N PHE A 284 -12.59 -6.82 -11.44
CA PHE A 284 -12.09 -7.88 -10.57
C PHE A 284 -10.55 -7.83 -10.45
N PRO A 285 -9.99 -7.96 -9.23
CA PRO A 285 -8.54 -7.85 -9.05
C PRO A 285 -7.79 -8.99 -9.73
N VAL A 286 -6.63 -8.66 -10.30
CA VAL A 286 -5.66 -9.62 -10.83
C VAL A 286 -5.23 -10.57 -9.71
N LEU A 287 -5.11 -11.87 -10.00
CA LEU A 287 -4.87 -12.93 -9.02
C LEU A 287 -3.40 -13.00 -8.53
N ILE A 288 -2.82 -11.86 -8.14
CA ILE A 288 -1.44 -11.74 -7.65
C ILE A 288 -1.17 -12.50 -6.35
N PHE A 289 -2.21 -13.00 -5.67
CA PHE A 289 -2.07 -13.88 -4.51
C PHE A 289 -1.37 -15.20 -4.87
N ALA A 290 -1.63 -15.75 -6.06
CA ALA A 290 -1.06 -17.02 -6.50
C ALA A 290 0.47 -16.96 -6.68
N PRO A 291 1.04 -16.00 -7.44
CA PRO A 291 2.49 -15.87 -7.51
C PRO A 291 3.09 -15.41 -6.17
N ALA A 292 2.39 -14.63 -5.35
CA ALA A 292 2.87 -14.28 -4.01
C ALA A 292 3.03 -15.52 -3.10
N LEU A 293 2.07 -16.45 -3.14
CA LEU A 293 2.15 -17.73 -2.44
C LEU A 293 3.34 -18.57 -2.92
N ALA A 294 3.53 -18.66 -4.24
CA ALA A 294 4.64 -19.38 -4.83
C ALA A 294 6.00 -18.80 -4.40
N LEU A 295 6.12 -17.46 -4.36
CA LEU A 295 7.32 -16.77 -3.88
C LEU A 295 7.61 -17.04 -2.40
N ASP A 296 6.60 -16.94 -1.53
CA ASP A 296 6.77 -17.24 -0.10
C ASP A 296 7.21 -18.70 0.11
N LEU A 297 6.66 -19.65 -0.64
CA LEU A 297 7.08 -21.06 -0.62
C LEU A 297 8.52 -21.24 -1.11
N LEU A 298 8.91 -20.57 -2.20
CA LEU A 298 10.27 -20.59 -2.74
C LEU A 298 11.27 -20.08 -1.70
N TRP A 299 11.03 -18.89 -1.14
CA TRP A 299 11.95 -18.25 -0.20
C TRP A 299 12.11 -19.03 1.12
N GLN A 300 11.11 -19.81 1.52
CA GLN A 300 11.22 -20.73 2.64
C GLN A 300 12.20 -21.88 2.37
N ARG A 301 12.29 -22.35 1.11
CA ARG A 301 13.14 -23.48 0.70
C ARG A 301 14.53 -23.06 0.23
N THR A 302 14.72 -21.83 -0.21
CA THR A 302 15.98 -21.34 -0.80
C THR A 302 16.83 -20.50 0.15
N ARG A 303 16.73 -20.72 1.48
CA ARG A 303 17.48 -19.94 2.48
C ARG A 303 19.00 -20.08 2.35
N SER A 304 19.48 -21.22 1.87
CA SER A 304 20.91 -21.51 1.67
C SER A 304 21.45 -21.05 0.30
N TRP A 305 20.58 -20.59 -0.60
CA TRP A 305 20.98 -20.22 -1.95
C TRP A 305 21.65 -18.84 -1.98
N LYS A 306 22.47 -18.61 -3.01
CA LYS A 306 23.03 -17.28 -3.27
C LYS A 306 21.90 -16.30 -3.61
N PRO A 307 21.92 -15.04 -3.12
CA PRO A 307 20.83 -14.09 -3.35
C PRO A 307 20.46 -13.88 -4.82
N TRP A 308 21.41 -14.03 -5.76
CA TRP A 308 21.16 -13.80 -7.19
C TRP A 308 20.38 -14.95 -7.80
N MET A 309 20.60 -16.18 -7.32
CA MET A 309 19.86 -17.36 -7.73
C MET A 309 18.42 -17.24 -7.26
N VAL A 310 18.21 -16.82 -6.00
CA VAL A 310 16.87 -16.57 -5.46
C VAL A 310 16.15 -15.52 -6.27
N ALA A 311 16.80 -14.39 -6.57
CA ALA A 311 16.20 -13.32 -7.35
C ALA A 311 15.86 -13.76 -8.78
N LEU A 312 16.79 -14.44 -9.47
CA LEU A 312 16.58 -14.96 -10.81
C LEU A 312 15.36 -15.88 -10.84
N VAL A 313 15.35 -16.94 -10.02
CA VAL A 313 14.24 -17.90 -9.99
C VAL A 313 12.92 -17.26 -9.54
N SER A 314 12.96 -16.28 -8.64
CA SER A 314 11.74 -15.57 -8.21
C SER A 314 11.07 -14.81 -9.34
N GLY A 315 11.83 -14.11 -10.20
CA GLY A 315 11.27 -13.37 -11.33
C GLY A 315 10.57 -14.28 -12.35
N PHE A 316 11.22 -15.39 -12.71
CA PHE A 316 10.64 -16.40 -13.59
C PHE A 316 9.42 -17.07 -12.94
N LEU A 317 9.52 -17.48 -11.67
CA LEU A 317 8.40 -18.09 -10.95
C LEU A 317 7.19 -17.16 -10.86
N PHE A 318 7.42 -15.89 -10.53
CA PHE A 318 6.38 -14.88 -10.43
C PHE A 318 5.61 -14.75 -11.75
N VAL A 319 6.31 -14.54 -12.87
CA VAL A 319 5.67 -14.36 -14.18
C VAL A 319 5.01 -15.65 -14.64
N SER A 320 5.67 -16.81 -14.50
CA SER A 320 5.09 -18.09 -14.92
C SER A 320 3.79 -18.40 -14.17
N VAL A 321 3.78 -18.25 -12.84
CA VAL A 321 2.57 -18.52 -12.04
C VAL A 321 1.49 -17.49 -12.35
N LEU A 322 1.84 -16.22 -12.51
CA LEU A 322 0.88 -15.18 -12.87
C LEU A 322 0.24 -15.45 -14.22
N VAL A 323 1.02 -15.80 -15.25
CA VAL A 323 0.46 -16.15 -16.58
C VAL A 323 -0.42 -17.39 -16.50
N ILE A 324 0.02 -18.45 -15.82
CA ILE A 324 -0.73 -19.71 -15.70
C ILE A 324 -2.12 -19.48 -15.08
N VAL A 325 -2.22 -18.60 -14.09
CA VAL A 325 -3.46 -18.36 -13.36
C VAL A 325 -4.29 -17.25 -14.03
N GLU A 326 -3.66 -16.12 -14.36
CA GLU A 326 -4.36 -14.94 -14.84
C GLU A 326 -4.81 -15.06 -16.29
N TRP A 327 -4.02 -15.69 -17.17
CA TRP A 327 -4.35 -15.78 -18.60
C TRP A 327 -5.70 -16.48 -18.86
N PRO A 328 -5.97 -17.70 -18.32
CA PRO A 328 -7.29 -18.31 -18.45
C PRO A 328 -8.36 -17.59 -17.63
N PHE A 329 -7.99 -16.99 -16.50
CA PHE A 329 -8.94 -16.26 -15.65
C PHE A 329 -9.46 -14.99 -16.33
N ALA A 330 -8.62 -14.27 -17.07
CA ALA A 330 -9.02 -13.14 -17.91
C ALA A 330 -10.04 -13.58 -18.99
N THR A 331 -9.84 -14.74 -19.61
CA THR A 331 -10.82 -15.32 -20.54
C THR A 331 -12.14 -15.63 -19.84
N PHE A 332 -12.09 -16.16 -18.61
CA PHE A 332 -13.28 -16.35 -17.80
C PHE A 332 -13.98 -15.02 -17.46
N LEU A 333 -13.23 -13.97 -17.08
CA LEU A 333 -13.79 -12.65 -16.78
C LEU A 333 -14.50 -12.02 -17.97
N LEU A 334 -14.02 -12.21 -19.19
CA LEU A 334 -14.74 -11.78 -20.39
C LEU A 334 -15.90 -12.72 -20.77
N SER A 335 -15.97 -13.94 -20.26
CA SER A 335 -17.07 -14.87 -20.57
C SER A 335 -18.39 -14.53 -19.84
N LYS A 336 -19.52 -14.95 -20.42
CA LYS A 336 -20.86 -14.82 -19.79
C LYS A 336 -20.93 -15.43 -18.38
N ALA A 337 -20.09 -16.41 -18.05
CA ALA A 337 -20.09 -17.09 -16.76
C ALA A 337 -19.63 -16.20 -15.60
N SER A 338 -18.85 -15.15 -15.86
CA SER A 338 -18.43 -14.20 -14.83
C SER A 338 -19.50 -13.16 -14.51
N GLU A 339 -20.59 -13.06 -15.31
CA GLU A 339 -21.58 -11.98 -15.28
C GLU A 339 -22.44 -12.02 -14.01
N ASN A 340 -21.85 -11.63 -12.88
CA ASN A 340 -22.50 -11.56 -11.58
C ASN A 340 -21.86 -10.51 -10.67
N ARG A 341 -22.52 -10.26 -9.54
CA ARG A 341 -22.11 -9.26 -8.56
C ARG A 341 -20.76 -9.56 -7.90
N PHE A 342 -20.35 -10.82 -7.77
CA PHE A 342 -19.09 -11.16 -7.11
C PHE A 342 -17.89 -10.82 -8.00
N PHE A 343 -17.92 -11.21 -9.28
CA PHE A 343 -16.85 -10.85 -10.22
C PHE A 343 -16.98 -9.41 -10.73
N GLY A 344 -18.15 -8.79 -10.59
CA GLY A 344 -18.36 -7.39 -10.94
C GLY A 344 -18.37 -7.10 -12.46
N THR A 345 -18.34 -8.12 -13.31
CA THR A 345 -18.31 -7.97 -14.78
C THR A 345 -19.67 -7.59 -15.39
N ILE A 346 -20.70 -7.43 -14.55
CA ILE A 346 -22.00 -6.83 -14.90
C ILE A 346 -21.95 -5.30 -14.95
N TYR A 347 -20.96 -4.68 -14.30
CA TYR A 347 -20.91 -3.23 -14.15
C TYR A 347 -20.10 -2.59 -15.29
N PHE A 348 -20.71 -1.58 -15.90
CA PHE A 348 -20.12 -0.78 -16.97
C PHE A 348 -20.24 0.70 -16.64
N ASP A 349 -19.27 1.47 -17.10
CA ASP A 349 -19.21 2.92 -16.91
C ASP A 349 -20.30 3.58 -17.73
N TYR A 350 -20.77 4.76 -17.31
CA TYR A 350 -21.84 5.46 -18.03
C TYR A 350 -21.46 5.82 -19.48
N ASN A 351 -20.16 5.95 -19.77
CA ASN A 351 -19.62 6.25 -21.09
C ASN A 351 -19.26 4.99 -21.91
N SER A 352 -19.58 3.79 -21.41
CA SER A 352 -19.31 2.53 -22.10
C SER A 352 -20.19 2.38 -23.33
N ARG A 353 -19.59 2.45 -24.52
CA ARG A 353 -20.33 2.34 -25.78
C ARG A 353 -20.78 0.90 -26.06
N PRO A 354 -21.94 0.67 -26.69
CA PRO A 354 -22.42 -0.68 -27.02
C PRO A 354 -21.45 -1.51 -27.86
N ASP A 355 -20.63 -0.85 -28.70
CA ASP A 355 -19.60 -1.43 -29.58
C ASP A 355 -18.19 -1.43 -28.95
N GLY A 356 -18.05 -0.99 -27.70
CA GLY A 356 -16.78 -0.99 -26.98
C GLY A 356 -16.30 -2.41 -26.64
N LEU A 357 -14.98 -2.63 -26.62
CA LEU A 357 -14.38 -3.96 -26.42
C LEU A 357 -14.80 -4.63 -25.09
N ASP A 358 -14.90 -3.86 -24.00
CA ASP A 358 -15.38 -4.35 -22.71
C ASP A 358 -16.84 -4.86 -22.80
N ARG A 359 -17.69 -4.14 -23.53
CA ARG A 359 -19.09 -4.51 -23.78
C ARG A 359 -19.23 -5.72 -24.70
N LEU A 360 -18.37 -5.80 -25.71
CA LEU A 360 -18.28 -6.93 -26.63
C LEU A 360 -17.54 -8.14 -26.04
N ARG A 361 -16.90 -7.97 -24.88
CA ARG A 361 -16.10 -9.00 -24.19
C ARG A 361 -14.95 -9.53 -25.06
N LEU A 362 -14.26 -8.60 -25.73
CA LEU A 362 -13.15 -8.89 -26.64
C LEU A 362 -11.83 -8.37 -26.08
N PHE A 363 -10.75 -9.11 -26.30
CA PHE A 363 -9.41 -8.66 -25.97
C PHE A 363 -8.95 -7.56 -26.93
N LEU A 364 -8.30 -6.54 -26.37
CA LEU A 364 -7.61 -5.49 -27.12
C LEU A 364 -6.23 -6.02 -27.55
N HIS A 365 -6.06 -6.25 -28.85
CA HIS A 365 -4.78 -6.64 -29.48
C HIS A 365 -4.01 -7.75 -28.70
N PRO A 366 -4.58 -8.97 -28.59
CA PRO A 366 -3.92 -10.05 -27.89
C PRO A 366 -2.57 -10.40 -28.55
N ASP A 367 -1.53 -10.54 -27.72
CA ASP A 367 -0.19 -10.89 -28.15
C ASP A 367 -0.05 -12.40 -28.32
N HIS A 368 0.71 -12.82 -29.33
CA HIS A 368 0.97 -14.24 -29.63
C HIS A 368 2.42 -14.49 -30.07
N GLY A 369 2.82 -15.76 -30.12
CA GLY A 369 4.09 -16.20 -30.70
C GLY A 369 5.32 -15.57 -30.05
N SER A 370 6.28 -15.14 -30.88
CA SER A 370 7.56 -14.59 -30.45
C SER A 370 7.45 -13.26 -29.70
N VAL A 371 6.45 -12.43 -30.04
CA VAL A 371 6.19 -11.15 -29.37
C VAL A 371 5.80 -11.38 -27.91
N LEU A 372 4.83 -12.27 -27.70
CA LEU A 372 4.40 -12.67 -26.35
C LEU A 372 5.56 -13.29 -25.58
N PHE A 373 6.26 -14.26 -26.17
CA PHE A 373 7.39 -14.92 -25.52
C PHE A 373 8.49 -13.93 -25.10
N GLY A 374 8.91 -13.05 -26.01
CA GLY A 374 9.92 -12.03 -25.73
C GLY A 374 9.45 -11.00 -24.71
N GLY A 375 8.15 -10.68 -24.67
CA GLY A 375 7.55 -9.84 -23.65
C GLY A 375 7.54 -10.49 -22.26
N LEU A 376 7.12 -11.74 -22.15
CA LEU A 376 7.13 -12.50 -20.89
C LEU A 376 8.55 -12.76 -20.38
N LEU A 377 9.52 -12.98 -21.27
CA LEU A 377 10.93 -13.09 -20.89
C LEU A 377 11.45 -11.77 -20.29
N ARG A 378 11.13 -10.63 -20.91
CA ARG A 378 11.45 -9.30 -20.35
C ARG A 378 10.79 -9.09 -18.98
N ALA A 379 9.52 -9.46 -18.84
CA ALA A 379 8.83 -9.41 -17.57
C ALA A 379 9.55 -10.25 -16.50
N ALA A 380 9.97 -11.47 -16.83
CA ALA A 380 10.70 -12.34 -15.90
C ALA A 380 12.03 -11.72 -15.47
N ILE A 381 12.80 -11.16 -16.40
CA ILE A 381 14.06 -10.46 -16.14
C ILE A 381 13.83 -9.25 -15.22
N TYR A 382 12.84 -8.41 -15.52
CA TYR A 382 12.50 -7.26 -14.67
C TYR A 382 12.04 -7.70 -13.28
N GLY A 383 11.25 -8.77 -13.19
CA GLY A 383 10.86 -9.35 -11.91
C GLY A 383 12.04 -9.91 -11.11
N SER A 384 13.06 -10.46 -11.79
CA SER A 384 14.29 -10.92 -11.14
C SER A 384 15.09 -9.75 -10.58
N ILE A 385 15.28 -8.69 -11.38
CA ILE A 385 15.95 -7.45 -10.93
C ILE A 385 15.18 -6.82 -9.77
N GLY A 386 13.85 -6.73 -9.89
CA GLY A 386 12.99 -6.20 -8.86
C GLY A 386 13.06 -6.98 -7.56
N THR A 387 13.05 -8.32 -7.63
CA THR A 387 13.25 -9.19 -6.47
C THR A 387 14.61 -8.96 -5.82
N TRP A 388 15.69 -8.86 -6.61
CA TRP A 388 17.02 -8.59 -6.06
C TRP A 388 17.07 -7.28 -5.27
N ILE A 389 16.49 -6.22 -5.83
CA ILE A 389 16.38 -4.90 -5.19
C ILE A 389 15.58 -5.03 -3.89
N GLY A 390 14.39 -5.63 -3.95
CA GLY A 390 13.51 -5.79 -2.79
C GLY A 390 14.13 -6.64 -1.68
N LEU A 391 14.81 -7.74 -2.02
CA LEU A 391 15.52 -8.57 -1.05
C LEU A 391 16.66 -7.81 -0.38
N SER A 392 17.43 -7.04 -1.15
CA SER A 392 18.57 -6.28 -0.63
C SER A 392 18.13 -5.14 0.26
N PHE A 393 17.17 -4.35 -0.23
CA PHE A 393 16.62 -3.22 0.49
C PHE A 393 15.86 -3.64 1.75
N GLY A 394 15.03 -4.69 1.67
CA GLY A 394 14.31 -5.21 2.83
C GLY A 394 15.21 -5.85 3.89
N ARG A 395 16.41 -6.35 3.53
CA ARG A 395 17.42 -6.75 4.52
C ARG A 395 18.00 -5.54 5.25
N TRP A 396 18.37 -4.50 4.51
CA TRP A 396 18.85 -3.23 5.09
C TRP A 396 17.79 -2.60 6.02
N MET A 397 16.51 -2.69 5.66
CA MET A 397 15.40 -2.24 6.51
C MET A 397 15.39 -2.86 7.91
N ARG A 398 15.91 -4.08 8.10
CA ARG A 398 15.98 -4.72 9.42
C ARG A 398 16.93 -4.02 10.40
N SER A 399 17.85 -3.20 9.90
CA SER A 399 18.76 -2.40 10.73
C SER A 399 18.26 -0.97 10.99
N VAL A 400 17.14 -0.55 10.39
CA VAL A 400 16.62 0.82 10.55
C VAL A 400 16.00 0.99 11.94
N GLN A 401 16.58 1.84 12.77
CA GLN A 401 16.05 2.16 14.11
C GLN A 401 15.57 3.61 14.26
N ARG A 402 15.90 4.46 13.28
CA ARG A 402 15.63 5.91 13.24
C ARG A 402 14.67 6.26 12.14
#